data_AF-A0A918KG59-F1
#
_entry.id   AF-A0A918KG59-F1
#
_cell.length_a   1.000
_cell.length_b   1.000
_cell.length_c   1.000
_cell.angle_alpha   90.00
_cell.angle_beta   90.00
_cell.angle_gamma   90.00
#
_symmetry.space_group_name_H-M   'P 1'
#
loop_
_entity.id
_entity.type
_entity.pdbx_description
1 polymer ?
#
loop_
_entity_poly.entity_id
_entity_poly.type
_entity_poly.pdbx_seq_one_letter_code
_entity_poly.pdbx_strand_id
1 'polypeptide(L)'
;MSRTVVAGMDGSPGTDRTHGITCRRPPNRESPFRPTEETMPHTKEWKVHLYLSEDEGTTKARVVLDTGTSSLTGHGAARCNPADRDVPEIGDELAVGRALHDLGRQLVTIAERDIEGMGASETGRAARPAAGWPG
;
A
#
# COMPACT_ATOMS: atom_id res chain seq x y z
N MET A 1 -54.04 15.02 -5.69
CA MET A 1 -53.73 13.60 -5.47
C MET A 1 -53.19 13.51 -4.04
N SER A 2 -54.06 13.38 -3.04
CA SER A 2 -54.50 12.09 -2.43
C SER A 2 -53.33 11.40 -1.72
N ARG A 3 -53.36 11.00 -0.44
CA ARG A 3 -54.38 10.98 0.62
C ARG A 3 -53.63 10.88 1.95
N THR A 4 -54.12 11.60 2.96
CA THR A 4 -53.85 11.39 4.39
C THR A 4 -54.53 10.11 4.85
N VAL A 5 -53.90 9.37 5.77
CA VAL A 5 -54.59 8.44 6.68
C VAL A 5 -54.11 8.73 8.10
N VAL A 6 -55.10 8.95 8.97
CA VAL A 6 -55.00 9.08 10.43
C VAL A 6 -55.88 8.01 11.06
N ALA A 7 -55.54 7.73 12.31
CA ALA A 7 -56.36 7.23 13.41
C ALA A 7 -56.26 5.75 13.76
N GLY A 8 -56.10 5.53 15.06
CA GLY A 8 -56.14 4.27 15.77
C GLY A 8 -55.62 4.47 17.19
N MET A 9 -56.43 5.09 18.04
CA MET A 9 -56.19 5.31 19.47
C MET A 9 -57.25 4.51 20.23
N ASP A 10 -56.84 3.65 21.17
CA ASP A 10 -57.69 3.10 22.20
C ASP A 10 -56.85 2.41 23.30
N GLY A 11 -57.17 2.73 24.57
CA GLY A 11 -56.67 1.99 25.73
C GLY A 11 -56.25 2.84 26.93
N SER A 12 -57.21 3.14 27.81
CA SER A 12 -57.16 4.06 28.95
C SER A 12 -56.47 3.48 30.23
N PRO A 13 -56.66 4.01 31.47
CA PRO A 13 -55.53 4.45 32.31
C PRO A 13 -55.29 3.55 33.54
N GLY A 14 -54.03 3.45 33.97
CA GLY A 14 -53.63 2.79 35.21
C GLY A 14 -52.93 3.79 36.14
N THR A 15 -53.49 3.95 37.33
CA THR A 15 -53.06 4.87 38.38
C THR A 15 -51.82 4.40 39.13
N ASP A 16 -51.19 5.39 39.77
CA ASP A 16 -50.62 5.34 41.12
C ASP A 16 -49.11 5.07 41.27
N ARG A 17 -48.46 6.09 41.86
CA ARG A 17 -47.32 6.09 42.81
C ARG A 17 -46.21 5.06 42.52
N THR A 18 -44.93 5.42 42.49
CA THR A 18 -44.19 5.87 43.67
C THR A 18 -42.72 6.08 43.32
N HIS A 19 -42.03 6.89 44.14
CA HIS A 19 -40.59 6.97 44.35
C HIS A 19 -39.75 7.78 43.36
N GLY A 20 -39.45 9.01 43.82
CA GLY A 20 -38.30 9.77 43.36
C GLY A 20 -37.02 8.95 43.51
N ILE A 21 -36.40 8.69 42.38
CA ILE A 21 -34.99 8.34 42.29
C ILE A 21 -34.43 9.37 41.33
N THR A 22 -33.73 10.37 41.87
CA THR A 22 -32.92 11.24 41.04
C THR A 22 -31.88 10.33 40.38
N CYS A 23 -32.02 10.04 39.08
CA CYS A 23 -30.91 9.50 38.31
C CYS A 23 -29.80 10.54 38.36
N ARG A 24 -28.89 10.38 39.32
CA ARG A 24 -27.63 11.13 39.39
C ARG A 24 -26.90 10.80 38.08
N ARG A 25 -26.90 11.74 37.14
CA ARG A 25 -26.14 11.67 35.88
C ARG A 25 -24.69 11.33 36.23
N PRO A 26 -24.14 10.17 35.84
CA PRO A 26 -22.72 9.91 36.04
C PRO A 26 -21.93 10.98 35.29
N PRO A 27 -20.83 11.52 35.86
CA PRO A 27 -19.97 12.42 35.11
C PRO A 27 -19.43 11.66 33.89
N ASN A 28 -19.47 12.38 32.78
CA ASN A 28 -18.95 12.02 31.46
C ASN A 28 -17.77 11.04 31.55
N ARG A 29 -18.01 9.75 31.29
CA ARG A 29 -16.93 8.80 31.02
C ARG A 29 -16.55 9.04 29.56
N GLU A 30 -15.79 10.11 29.34
CA GLU A 30 -15.11 10.32 28.07
C GLU A 30 -14.19 9.11 27.90
N SER A 31 -14.66 8.19 27.07
CA SER A 31 -13.82 7.12 26.57
C SER A 31 -12.58 7.80 25.99
N PRO A 32 -11.35 7.42 26.39
CA PRO A 32 -10.18 7.79 25.63
C PRO A 32 -10.19 6.89 24.38
N PHE A 33 -11.18 7.09 23.51
CA PHE A 33 -11.11 6.60 22.16
C PHE A 33 -10.03 7.44 21.52
N ARG A 34 -8.78 6.97 21.65
CA ARG A 34 -7.67 7.48 20.86
C ARG A 34 -8.18 7.41 19.42
N PRO A 35 -8.32 8.55 18.71
CA PRO A 35 -8.53 8.49 17.28
C PRO A 35 -7.41 7.61 16.77
N THR A 36 -7.75 6.43 16.23
CA THR A 36 -6.80 5.64 15.45
C THR A 36 -6.19 6.62 14.48
N GLU A 37 -4.87 6.81 14.56
CA GLU A 37 -4.13 7.70 13.67
C GLU A 37 -4.63 7.45 12.26
N GLU A 38 -5.44 8.38 11.74
CA GLU A 38 -5.95 8.29 10.38
C GLU A 38 -4.70 8.31 9.51
N THR A 39 -4.34 7.15 8.97
CA THR A 39 -3.23 7.04 8.03
C THR A 39 -3.65 7.85 6.81
N MET A 40 -3.28 9.13 6.80
CA MET A 40 -3.49 9.98 5.65
C MET A 40 -2.74 9.35 4.48
N PRO A 41 -3.36 9.27 3.29
CA PRO A 41 -2.69 8.70 2.13
C PRO A 41 -1.41 9.50 1.84
N HIS A 42 -0.26 8.82 1.87
CA HIS A 42 1.02 9.41 1.50
C HIS A 42 1.35 9.02 0.06
N THR A 43 1.57 10.01 -0.81
CA THR A 43 2.04 9.81 -2.19
C THR A 43 3.53 10.11 -2.28
N LYS A 44 4.30 9.18 -2.86
CA LYS A 44 5.72 9.39 -3.19
C LYS A 44 5.87 9.35 -4.72
N GLU A 45 6.54 10.35 -5.28
CA GLU A 45 6.91 10.39 -6.69
C GLU A 45 8.35 9.89 -6.85
N TRP A 46 8.58 8.98 -7.80
CA TRP A 46 9.92 8.55 -8.22
C TRP A 46 10.14 8.90 -9.69
N LYS A 47 11.36 9.34 -10.00
CA LYS A 47 11.76 9.69 -11.36
C LYS A 47 12.65 8.62 -11.95
N VAL A 48 12.38 8.30 -13.21
CA VAL A 48 13.23 7.42 -14.01
C VAL A 48 13.84 8.21 -15.16
N HIS A 49 15.11 7.97 -15.42
CA HIS A 49 15.82 8.47 -16.60
C HIS A 49 15.92 7.34 -17.62
N LEU A 50 15.36 7.56 -18.80
CA LEU A 50 15.35 6.58 -19.89
C LEU A 50 16.26 7.06 -21.01
N TYR A 51 17.14 6.17 -21.45
CA TYR A 51 18.09 6.39 -22.54
C TYR A 51 17.89 5.33 -23.60
N LEU A 52 17.73 5.75 -24.85
CA LEU A 52 17.66 4.89 -26.03
C LEU A 52 18.87 5.15 -26.92
N SER A 53 19.42 4.08 -27.48
CA SER A 53 20.49 4.13 -28.46
C SER A 53 20.32 3.01 -29.46
N GLU A 54 20.45 3.32 -30.74
CA GLU A 54 20.46 2.32 -31.80
C GLU A 54 21.89 2.11 -32.30
N ASP A 55 22.25 0.85 -32.50
CA ASP A 55 23.58 0.43 -32.95
C ASP A 55 23.47 -0.87 -33.77
N GLU A 56 23.94 -0.85 -35.02
CA GLU A 56 23.93 -2.00 -35.94
C GLU A 56 22.56 -2.72 -36.06
N GLY A 57 21.46 -1.97 -36.13
CA GLY A 57 20.10 -2.52 -36.21
C GLY A 57 19.61 -3.16 -34.90
N THR A 58 20.27 -2.84 -33.79
CA THR A 58 19.87 -3.21 -32.43
C THR A 58 19.57 -1.96 -31.63
N THR A 59 18.32 -1.80 -31.22
CA THR A 59 17.92 -0.80 -30.24
C THR A 59 18.28 -1.29 -28.84
N LYS A 60 18.92 -0.42 -28.06
CA LYS A 60 19.29 -0.65 -26.65
C LYS A 60 18.62 0.43 -25.80
N ALA A 61 18.03 0.02 -24.69
CA ALA A 61 17.41 0.88 -23.70
C ALA A 61 18.06 0.71 -22.33
N ARG A 62 18.27 1.82 -21.63
CA ARG A 62 18.75 1.87 -20.25
C ARG A 62 17.82 2.75 -19.44
N VAL A 63 17.27 2.22 -18.35
CA VAL A 63 16.40 2.96 -17.42
C VAL A 63 17.09 3.05 -16.08
N VAL A 64 17.30 4.26 -15.58
CA VAL A 64 17.88 4.53 -14.26
C VAL A 64 16.80 5.07 -13.35
N LEU A 65 16.54 4.40 -12.23
CA LEU A 65 15.66 4.84 -11.17
C LEU A 65 16.50 5.34 -9.99
N ASP A 66 16.18 6.54 -9.50
CA ASP A 66 16.71 7.06 -8.25
C ASP A 66 15.61 7.06 -7.18
N THR A 67 15.83 6.36 -6.08
CA THR A 67 14.88 6.25 -4.95
C THR A 67 15.16 7.28 -3.83
N GLY A 68 16.22 8.08 -3.99
CA GLY A 68 16.78 9.01 -3.01
C GLY A 68 17.82 8.38 -2.08
N THR A 69 17.81 7.06 -1.93
CA THR A 69 18.77 6.30 -1.11
C THR A 69 19.62 5.33 -1.93
N SER A 70 19.12 4.90 -3.07
CA SER A 70 19.81 4.00 -4.00
C SER A 70 19.45 4.33 -5.44
N SER A 71 20.34 3.94 -6.35
CA SER A 71 20.06 3.96 -7.78
C SER A 71 20.00 2.53 -8.33
N LEU A 72 19.03 2.29 -9.20
CA LEU A 72 18.84 1.01 -9.88
C LEU A 72 18.85 1.24 -11.38
N THR A 73 19.45 0.31 -12.12
CA THR A 73 19.53 0.42 -13.58
C THR A 73 18.99 -0.84 -14.23
N GLY A 74 17.89 -0.69 -14.97
CA GLY A 74 17.34 -1.72 -15.85
C GLY A 74 17.88 -1.60 -17.27
N HIS A 75 18.08 -2.74 -17.93
CA HIS A 75 18.58 -2.79 -19.30
C HIS A 75 17.68 -3.62 -20.23
N GLY A 76 17.58 -3.20 -21.48
CA GLY A 76 16.80 -3.89 -22.50
C GLY A 76 17.41 -3.70 -23.87
N ALA A 77 17.19 -4.66 -24.77
CA ALA A 77 17.57 -4.55 -26.16
C ALA A 77 16.54 -5.23 -27.06
N ALA A 78 16.40 -4.74 -28.28
CA ALA A 78 15.58 -5.30 -29.34
C ALA A 78 16.38 -5.26 -30.63
N ARG A 79 16.32 -6.35 -31.40
CA ARG A 79 16.96 -6.45 -32.71
C ARG A 79 15.91 -6.88 -33.72
N CYS A 80 15.83 -6.16 -34.84
CA CYS A 80 14.95 -6.56 -35.91
C CYS A 80 15.48 -7.85 -36.58
N ASN A 81 14.59 -8.77 -36.88
CA ASN A 81 14.94 -9.95 -37.65
C ASN A 81 15.26 -9.50 -39.09
N PRO A 82 16.36 -9.97 -39.71
CA PRO A 82 16.74 -9.52 -41.06
C PRO A 82 15.69 -9.79 -42.15
N ALA A 83 14.77 -10.72 -41.91
CA ALA A 83 13.67 -11.03 -42.83
C ALA A 83 12.44 -10.12 -42.66
N ASP A 84 12.37 -9.36 -41.56
CA ASP A 84 11.25 -8.49 -41.23
C ASP A 84 11.51 -7.05 -41.67
N ARG A 85 10.43 -6.27 -41.80
CA ARG A 85 10.56 -4.83 -42.06
C ARG A 85 11.18 -4.16 -40.85
N ASP A 86 12.23 -3.38 -41.09
CA ASP A 86 12.84 -2.54 -40.08
C ASP A 86 11.90 -1.38 -39.73
N VAL A 87 11.31 -1.44 -38.53
CA VAL A 87 10.41 -0.42 -37.98
C VAL A 87 11.01 0.04 -36.65
N PRO A 88 11.76 1.17 -36.65
CA PRO A 88 12.50 1.64 -35.49
C PRO A 88 11.65 1.78 -34.22
N GLU A 89 10.42 2.26 -34.36
CA GLU A 89 9.51 2.51 -33.22
C GLU A 89 9.16 1.22 -32.46
N ILE A 90 9.05 0.08 -33.16
CA ILE A 90 8.79 -1.22 -32.53
C ILE A 90 10.02 -1.68 -31.73
N GLY A 91 11.21 -1.43 -32.25
CA GLY A 91 12.47 -1.72 -31.56
C GLY A 91 12.60 -0.91 -30.27
N ASP A 92 12.26 0.38 -30.32
CA ASP A 92 12.26 1.28 -29.17
C ASP A 92 11.31 0.83 -28.07
N GLU A 93 10.03 0.62 -28.41
CA GLU A 93 9.02 0.16 -27.46
C GLU A 93 9.42 -1.16 -26.79
N LEU A 94 9.93 -2.10 -27.57
CA LEU A 94 10.33 -3.42 -27.07
C LEU A 94 11.59 -3.34 -26.19
N ALA A 95 12.59 -2.55 -26.58
CA ALA A 95 13.79 -2.36 -25.79
C ALA A 95 13.46 -1.68 -24.45
N VAL A 96 12.62 -0.63 -24.48
CA VAL A 96 12.14 0.07 -23.27
C VAL A 96 11.37 -0.87 -22.36
N GLY A 97 10.40 -1.62 -22.90
CA GLY A 97 9.60 -2.56 -22.12
C GLY A 97 10.47 -3.61 -21.41
N ARG A 98 11.49 -4.11 -22.10
CA ARG A 98 12.47 -5.05 -21.51
C ARG A 98 13.30 -4.40 -20.39
N ALA A 99 13.75 -3.16 -20.58
CA ALA A 99 14.50 -2.43 -19.56
C ALA A 99 13.65 -2.14 -18.30
N LEU A 100 12.37 -1.79 -18.48
CA LEU A 100 11.44 -1.58 -17.37
C LEU A 100 11.10 -2.90 -16.65
N HIS A 101 10.96 -4.00 -17.39
CA HIS A 101 10.75 -5.31 -16.79
C HIS A 101 11.96 -5.76 -15.95
N ASP A 102 13.18 -5.54 -16.45
CA ASP A 102 14.41 -5.80 -15.70
C ASP A 102 14.48 -4.97 -14.41
N LEU A 103 14.21 -3.66 -14.50
CA LEU A 103 14.14 -2.78 -13.33
C LEU A 103 13.07 -3.24 -12.33
N GLY A 104 11.89 -3.64 -12.79
CA GLY A 104 10.80 -4.14 -11.95
C GLY A 104 11.20 -5.39 -11.18
N ARG A 105 11.90 -6.34 -11.84
CA ARG A 105 12.42 -7.54 -11.18
C ARG A 105 13.44 -7.18 -10.09
N GLN A 106 14.35 -6.25 -10.36
CA GLN A 106 15.33 -5.80 -9.36
C GLN A 106 14.67 -5.20 -8.13
N LEU A 107 13.65 -4.35 -8.32
CA LEU A 107 12.88 -3.74 -7.22
C LEU A 107 12.20 -4.79 -6.34
N VAL A 108 11.55 -5.79 -6.95
CA VAL A 108 10.93 -6.89 -6.20
C VAL A 108 11.96 -7.66 -5.38
N THR A 109 13.11 -8.02 -5.99
CA THR A 109 14.19 -8.71 -5.27
C THR A 109 14.75 -7.89 -4.10
N ILE A 110 14.83 -6.57 -4.21
CA ILE A 110 15.25 -5.70 -3.10
C ILE A 110 14.21 -5.72 -1.99
N ALA A 111 12.93 -5.59 -2.33
CA ALA A 111 11.85 -5.63 -1.35
C ALA A 111 11.80 -6.98 -0.59
N GLU A 112 11.99 -8.09 -1.30
CA GLU A 112 12.08 -9.43 -0.70
C GLU A 112 13.22 -9.51 0.31
N ARG A 113 14.41 -9.01 -0.04
CA ARG A 113 15.57 -8.97 0.88
C ARG A 113 15.33 -8.09 2.09
N ASP A 114 14.67 -6.94 1.92
CA ASP A 114 14.35 -6.04 3.02
C ASP A 114 13.39 -6.71 4.02
N ILE A 115 12.39 -7.44 3.52
CA ILE A 115 11.46 -8.21 4.36
C ILE A 115 12.19 -9.32 5.14
N GLU A 116 13.07 -10.08 4.48
CA GLU A 116 13.88 -11.13 5.12
C GLU A 116 14.82 -10.57 6.20
N GLY A 117 15.47 -9.44 5.92
CA GLY A 117 16.36 -8.75 6.86
C GLY A 117 15.64 -8.26 8.12
N MET A 118 14.40 -7.78 7.98
CA MET A 118 13.56 -7.39 9.11
C MET A 118 13.14 -8.62 9.95
N GLY A 119 12.71 -9.70 9.31
CA GLY A 119 12.28 -10.93 9.99
C GLY A 119 13.38 -11.58 10.84
N ALA A 120 14.64 -11.51 10.40
CA ALA A 120 15.80 -11.98 11.17
C ALA A 120 16.07 -11.12 12.42
N SER A 121 15.81 -9.81 12.35
CA SER A 121 16.00 -8.89 13.48
C SER A 121 14.92 -9.01 14.57
N GLU A 122 13.69 -9.39 14.20
CA GLU A 122 12.60 -9.68 15.16
C GLU A 122 12.81 -11.01 15.89
N THR A 123 13.25 -12.06 15.18
CA THR A 123 13.59 -13.35 15.81
C THR A 123 14.82 -13.27 16.71
N GLY A 124 15.76 -12.36 16.44
CA GLY A 124 16.89 -12.07 17.33
C GLY A 124 16.51 -11.32 18.61
N ARG A 125 15.42 -10.52 18.62
CA ARG A 125 14.94 -9.79 19.80
C ARG A 125 14.09 -10.66 20.73
N ALA A 126 13.34 -11.63 20.19
CA ALA A 126 12.53 -12.56 20.99
C ALA A 126 13.36 -13.67 21.67
N ALA A 127 14.55 -13.96 21.17
CA ALA A 127 15.41 -15.03 21.66
C ALA A 127 16.49 -14.54 22.66
N ARG A 128 16.07 -14.02 23.83
CA ARG A 128 16.75 -14.15 25.16
C ARG A 128 16.14 -13.17 26.21
N PRO A 129 16.02 -13.55 27.50
CA PRO A 129 16.78 -14.61 28.18
C PRO A 129 15.92 -15.69 28.87
N ALA A 130 16.24 -16.95 28.57
CA ALA A 130 16.04 -18.05 29.52
C ALA A 130 17.35 -18.22 30.30
N ALA A 131 17.42 -17.71 31.53
CA ALA A 131 18.36 -18.20 32.54
C ALA A 131 17.93 -17.72 33.94
N GLY A 132 17.53 -18.68 34.78
CA GLY A 132 17.61 -18.53 36.24
C GLY A 132 16.29 -18.65 37.00
N TRP A 133 15.80 -19.87 37.22
CA TRP A 133 14.94 -20.17 38.37
C TRP A 133 15.66 -21.24 39.22
N PRO A 134 16.04 -20.96 40.48
CA PRO A 134 16.51 -22.00 41.39
C PRO A 134 15.31 -22.74 41.98
N GLY A 135 15.48 -24.05 42.18
CA GLY A 135 14.46 -24.98 42.69
C GLY A 135 14.40 -25.10 44.20
#